data_AF-A0A388NLJ0-F1
#
_entry.id   AF-A0A388NLJ0-F1
#
_cell.length_a   1.000
_cell.length_b   1.000
_cell.length_c   1.000
_cell.angle_alpha   90.00
_cell.angle_beta   90.00
_cell.angle_gamma   90.00
#
_symmetry.space_group_name_H-M   'P 1'
#
loop_
_entity.id
_entity.type
_entity.pdbx_description
1 polymer ?
#
loop_
_entity_poly.entity_id
_entity_poly.type
_entity_poly.pdbx_seq_one_letter_code
_entity_poly.pdbx_strand_id
1 'polypeptide(L)'
;MPARSAALRKQLETHHAKLQVVLGSLQPEQMQQAVYAHGTAAEWTVQALLAHMANAAEGMLQIAQAVARGANPVPEDWDIDRWNQSQVRKHAAEPAATLISRIQKPTPAGCSLWKTYRTWNWNTRGATRLGAPCR
;
A
#
# COMPACT_ATOMS: atom_id res chain seq x y z
N MET A 1 -7.30 -21.37 11.01
CA MET A 1 -7.00 -20.17 10.18
C MET A 1 -5.52 -19.93 9.79
N PRO A 2 -4.50 -20.75 10.10
CA PRO A 2 -3.12 -20.47 9.63
C PRO A 2 -2.92 -20.72 8.12
N ALA A 3 -3.72 -21.61 7.51
CA ALA A 3 -3.62 -21.92 6.09
C ALA A 3 -4.03 -20.75 5.18
N ARG A 4 -5.10 -20.01 5.51
CA ARG A 4 -5.56 -18.86 4.71
C ARG A 4 -4.59 -17.69 4.75
N SER A 5 -4.06 -17.35 5.94
CA SER A 5 -3.06 -16.28 6.08
C SER A 5 -1.74 -16.65 5.40
N ALA A 6 -1.32 -17.92 5.46
CA ALA A 6 -0.17 -18.40 4.71
C ALA A 6 -0.37 -18.32 3.18
N ALA A 7 -1.56 -18.65 2.67
CA ALA A 7 -1.89 -18.55 1.26
C ALA A 7 -1.86 -17.09 0.76
N LEU A 8 -2.47 -16.15 1.50
CA LEU A 8 -2.43 -14.72 1.19
C LEU A 8 -1.00 -14.18 1.20
N ARG A 9 -0.19 -14.61 2.18
CA ARG A 9 1.23 -14.24 2.23
C ARG A 9 1.99 -14.69 0.98
N LYS A 10 1.82 -15.96 0.59
CA LYS A 10 2.46 -16.51 -0.62
C LYS A 10 2.04 -15.73 -1.87
N GLN A 11 0.75 -15.36 -1.97
CA GLN A 11 0.26 -14.53 -3.08
C GLN A 11 0.92 -13.15 -3.08
N LEU A 12 0.97 -12.46 -1.93
CA LEU A 12 1.62 -11.15 -1.83
C LEU A 12 3.11 -11.21 -2.20
N GLU A 13 3.85 -12.21 -1.72
CA GLU A 13 5.26 -12.42 -2.08
C GLU A 13 5.43 -12.67 -3.58
N THR A 14 4.56 -13.50 -4.17
CA THR A 14 4.58 -13.79 -5.62
C THR A 14 4.28 -12.55 -6.46
N HIS A 15 3.25 -11.78 -6.10
CA HIS A 15 2.87 -10.57 -6.83
C HIS A 15 3.89 -9.45 -6.65
N HIS A 16 4.48 -9.33 -5.46
CA HIS A 16 5.58 -8.39 -5.22
C HIS A 16 6.79 -8.72 -6.10
N ALA A 17 7.20 -9.99 -6.19
CA ALA A 17 8.29 -10.39 -7.07
C ALA A 17 8.01 -10.06 -8.55
N LYS A 18 6.78 -10.26 -9.02
CA LYS A 18 6.37 -9.87 -10.39
C LYS A 18 6.42 -8.35 -10.59
N LEU A 19 5.95 -7.59 -9.60
CA LEU A 19 5.99 -6.13 -9.64
C LEU A 19 7.44 -5.62 -9.71
N GLN A 20 8.36 -6.21 -8.95
CA GLN A 20 9.78 -5.85 -8.97
C GLN A 20 10.40 -5.97 -10.37
N VAL A 21 10.06 -7.03 -11.10
CA VAL A 21 10.51 -7.24 -12.50
C VAL A 21 10.00 -6.11 -13.40
N VAL A 22 8.72 -5.75 -13.27
CA VAL A 22 8.13 -4.65 -14.06
C VAL A 22 8.80 -3.32 -13.72
N LEU A 23 8.94 -2.99 -12.44
CA LEU A 23 9.58 -1.75 -11.99
C LEU A 23 11.04 -1.64 -12.47
N GLY A 24 11.78 -2.75 -12.48
CA GLY A 24 13.16 -2.79 -12.97
C GLY A 24 13.29 -2.64 -14.49
N SER A 25 12.19 -2.81 -15.24
CA SER A 25 12.16 -2.65 -16.69
C SER A 25 11.76 -1.25 -17.16
N LEU A 26 11.22 -0.41 -16.27
CA LEU A 26 10.74 0.93 -16.60
C LEU A 26 11.88 1.86 -17.01
N GLN A 27 11.71 2.54 -18.13
CA GLN A 27 12.63 3.56 -18.63
C GLN A 27 12.14 4.98 -18.32
N PRO A 28 13.05 5.95 -18.13
CA PRO A 28 12.68 7.34 -17.82
C PRO A 28 11.70 7.97 -18.82
N GLU A 29 11.81 7.61 -20.10
CA GLU A 29 10.99 8.16 -21.18
C GLU A 29 9.52 7.73 -21.07
N GLN A 30 9.25 6.63 -20.37
CA GLN A 30 7.90 6.09 -20.18
C GLN A 30 7.12 6.82 -19.07
N MET A 31 7.77 7.70 -18.29
CA MET A 31 7.14 8.31 -17.12
C MET A 31 5.94 9.18 -17.45
N GLN A 32 5.93 9.81 -18.63
CA GLN A 32 4.83 10.64 -19.11
C GLN A 32 3.82 9.84 -19.96
N GLN A 33 4.05 8.55 -20.19
CA GLN A 33 3.11 7.71 -20.90
C GLN A 33 1.81 7.61 -20.09
N ALA A 34 0.69 7.86 -20.77
CA ALA A 34 -0.62 7.70 -20.17
C ALA A 34 -0.86 6.23 -19.80
N VAL A 35 -1.37 6.02 -18.59
CA VAL A 35 -1.87 4.76 -18.06
C VAL A 35 -3.34 4.97 -17.68
N TYR A 36 -4.14 3.90 -17.80
CA TYR A 36 -5.60 3.90 -17.63
C TYR A 36 -6.17 5.01 -16.74
N ALA A 37 -7.20 5.71 -17.25
CA ALA A 37 -8.04 6.58 -16.44
C ALA A 37 -8.80 5.72 -15.42
N HIS A 38 -8.40 5.75 -14.15
CA HIS A 38 -9.10 5.06 -13.07
C HIS A 38 -10.40 5.80 -12.69
N GLY A 39 -11.35 5.89 -13.63
CA GLY A 39 -12.63 6.58 -13.42
C GLY A 39 -12.53 8.11 -13.28
N THR A 40 -11.35 8.70 -13.38
CA THR A 40 -11.13 10.15 -13.29
C THR A 40 -11.09 10.82 -14.67
N ALA A 41 -11.55 12.07 -14.76
CA ALA A 41 -11.45 12.89 -15.98
C ALA A 41 -10.00 13.19 -16.40
N ALA A 42 -9.04 13.04 -15.49
CA ALA A 42 -7.61 13.18 -15.77
C ALA A 42 -7.00 11.81 -16.09
N GLU A 43 -6.33 11.70 -17.24
CA GLU A 43 -5.49 10.56 -17.56
C GLU A 43 -4.29 10.51 -16.61
N TRP A 44 -4.04 9.34 -16.00
CA TRP A 44 -2.85 9.16 -15.17
C TRP A 44 -1.65 8.89 -16.07
N THR A 45 -0.46 9.27 -15.63
CA THR A 45 0.79 8.84 -16.26
C THR A 45 1.44 7.74 -15.44
N VAL A 46 2.44 7.05 -16.00
CA VAL A 46 3.25 6.08 -15.23
C VAL A 46 3.82 6.74 -13.96
N GLN A 47 4.29 7.99 -14.06
CA GLN A 47 4.74 8.79 -12.91
C GLN A 47 3.64 8.92 -11.84
N ALA A 48 2.41 9.26 -12.23
CA ALA A 48 1.28 9.39 -11.32
C ALA A 48 0.95 8.07 -10.62
N LEU A 49 0.99 6.96 -11.35
CA LEU A 49 0.77 5.63 -10.79
C LEU A 49 1.87 5.25 -9.78
N LEU A 50 3.14 5.49 -10.11
CA LEU A 50 4.26 5.25 -9.19
C LEU A 50 4.12 6.08 -7.90
N ALA A 51 3.75 7.36 -8.03
CA ALA A 51 3.50 8.23 -6.89
C ALA A 51 2.36 7.71 -6.00
N HIS A 52 1.25 7.28 -6.61
CA HIS A 52 0.13 6.69 -5.89
C HIS A 52 0.55 5.39 -5.17
N MET A 53 1.23 4.46 -5.86
CA MET A 53 1.64 3.18 -5.28
C MET A 53 2.62 3.33 -4.12
N ALA A 54 3.61 4.22 -4.24
CA ALA A 54 4.60 4.47 -3.18
C ALA A 54 3.93 4.91 -1.87
N ASN A 55 2.87 5.72 -1.97
CA ASN A 55 2.16 6.23 -0.80
C ASN A 55 1.06 5.31 -0.28
N ALA A 56 0.38 4.58 -1.19
CA ALA A 56 -0.73 3.72 -0.83
C ALA A 56 -0.31 2.66 0.20
N ALA A 57 0.89 2.09 0.05
CA ALA A 57 1.42 1.10 0.99
C ALA A 57 1.59 1.66 2.42
N GLU A 58 2.13 2.87 2.54
CA GLU A 58 2.30 3.55 3.83
C GLU A 58 0.95 3.92 4.46
N GLY A 59 0.04 4.48 3.65
CA GLY A 59 -1.31 4.84 4.10
C GLY A 59 -2.13 3.63 4.58
N MET A 60 -2.10 2.53 3.83
CA MET A 60 -2.79 1.28 4.20
C MET A 60 -2.27 0.71 5.52
N LEU A 61 -0.96 0.81 5.79
CA LEU A 61 -0.42 0.40 7.09
C LEU A 61 -0.93 1.26 8.23
N GLN A 62 -0.94 2.58 8.05
CA GLN A 62 -1.41 3.50 9.09
C GLN A 62 -2.89 3.25 9.41
N ILE A 63 -3.71 3.02 8.38
CA ILE A 63 -5.11 2.64 8.53
C ILE A 63 -5.23 1.32 9.29
N ALA A 64 -4.50 0.27 8.87
CA ALA A 64 -4.53 -1.03 9.54
C ALA A 64 -4.11 -0.93 11.02
N GLN A 65 -3.10 -0.13 11.35
CA GLN A 65 -2.67 0.12 12.72
C GLN A 65 -3.70 0.91 13.55
N ALA A 66 -4.38 1.89 12.94
CA ALA A 66 -5.43 2.65 13.60
C ALA A 66 -6.65 1.75 13.91
N VAL A 67 -7.10 0.97 12.92
CA VAL A 67 -8.18 -0.01 13.09
C VAL A 67 -7.82 -1.05 14.14
N ALA A 68 -6.57 -1.53 14.17
CA ALA A 68 -6.12 -2.45 15.21
C ALA A 68 -6.27 -1.85 16.62
N ARG A 69 -5.99 -0.56 16.79
CA ARG A 69 -6.18 0.15 18.07
C ARG A 69 -7.64 0.51 18.37
N GLY A 70 -8.60 0.09 17.54
CA GLY A 70 -10.03 0.38 17.71
C GLY A 70 -10.45 1.78 17.25
N ALA A 71 -9.60 2.50 16.53
CA ALA A 71 -9.96 3.79 15.95
C ALA A 71 -10.68 3.63 14.60
N ASN A 72 -11.50 4.62 14.24
CA ASN A 72 -12.01 4.79 12.87
C ASN A 72 -11.23 5.91 12.16
N PRO A 73 -10.21 5.59 11.33
CA PRO A 73 -9.36 6.59 10.70
C PRO A 73 -9.98 7.23 9.44
N VAL A 74 -11.16 6.78 9.00
CA VAL A 74 -11.81 7.22 7.77
C VAL A 74 -12.85 8.29 8.10
N PRO A 75 -12.72 9.53 7.59
CA PRO A 75 -13.74 10.57 7.75
C PRO A 75 -15.09 10.18 7.12
N GLU A 76 -16.19 10.75 7.61
CA GLU A 76 -17.54 10.51 7.07
C GLU A 76 -17.70 11.00 5.63
N ASP A 77 -17.00 12.07 5.27
CA ASP A 77 -16.98 12.70 3.94
C ASP A 77 -15.83 12.21 3.06
N TRP A 78 -15.29 11.01 3.34
CA TRP A 78 -14.13 10.50 2.61
C TRP A 78 -14.47 10.21 1.15
N ASP A 79 -13.70 10.85 0.26
CA ASP A 79 -13.77 10.70 -1.19
C ASP A 79 -12.43 10.13 -1.69
N ILE A 80 -12.51 8.95 -2.31
CA ILE A 80 -11.34 8.21 -2.80
C ILE A 80 -10.64 8.95 -3.96
N ASP A 81 -11.40 9.60 -4.85
CA ASP A 81 -10.86 10.27 -6.02
C ASP A 81 -10.16 11.56 -5.63
N ARG A 82 -10.79 12.37 -4.75
CA ARG A 82 -10.17 13.54 -4.14
C ARG A 82 -8.87 13.16 -3.42
N TRP A 83 -8.90 12.08 -2.64
CA TRP A 83 -7.74 11.63 -1.89
C TRP A 83 -6.62 11.17 -2.82
N ASN A 84 -6.93 10.32 -3.81
CA ASN A 84 -5.97 9.82 -4.79
C ASN A 84 -5.31 10.96 -5.56
N GLN A 85 -6.10 11.91 -6.07
CA GLN A 85 -5.59 13.11 -6.76
C GLN A 85 -4.68 13.93 -5.85
N SER A 86 -5.03 14.09 -4.57
CA SER A 86 -4.16 14.79 -3.63
C SER A 86 -2.82 14.08 -3.43
N GLN A 87 -2.79 12.75 -3.39
CA GLN A 87 -1.53 12.01 -3.27
C GLN A 87 -0.67 12.18 -4.51
N VAL A 88 -1.25 12.03 -5.71
CA VAL A 88 -0.52 12.24 -6.97
C VAL A 88 0.07 13.66 -7.03
N ARG A 89 -0.72 14.69 -6.70
CA ARG A 89 -0.24 16.09 -6.72
C ARG A 89 0.91 16.35 -5.75
N LYS A 90 0.83 15.83 -4.51
CA LYS A 90 1.87 16.03 -3.48
C LYS A 90 3.23 15.46 -3.88
N HIS A 91 3.22 14.42 -4.70
CA HIS A 91 4.41 13.66 -5.06
C HIS A 91 4.81 13.84 -6.55
N ALA A 92 4.17 14.78 -7.25
CA ALA A 92 4.41 15.02 -8.68
C ALA A 92 5.87 15.42 -8.99
N ALA A 93 6.54 16.10 -8.06
CA ALA A 93 7.93 16.53 -8.20
C ALA A 93 8.96 15.48 -7.78
N GLU A 94 8.54 14.32 -7.24
CA GLU A 94 9.50 13.28 -6.85
C GLU A 94 10.09 12.59 -8.08
N PRO A 95 11.42 12.34 -8.13
CA PRO A 95 12.02 11.56 -9.20
C PRO A 95 11.45 10.14 -9.25
N ALA A 96 11.17 9.64 -10.46
CA ALA A 96 10.66 8.29 -10.66
C ALA A 96 11.54 7.21 -10.00
N ALA A 97 12.87 7.37 -10.07
CA ALA A 97 13.81 6.45 -9.41
C ALA A 97 13.62 6.42 -7.88
N THR A 98 13.31 7.55 -7.25
CA THR A 98 13.01 7.62 -5.82
C THR A 98 11.69 6.91 -5.50
N LEU A 99 10.65 7.14 -6.31
CA LEU A 99 9.35 6.48 -6.18
C LEU A 99 9.49 4.96 -6.33
N ILE A 100 10.23 4.50 -7.35
CA ILE A 100 10.54 3.09 -7.58
C ILE A 100 11.28 2.53 -6.37
N SER A 101 12.34 3.19 -5.88
CA SER A 101 13.08 2.73 -4.71
C SER A 101 12.19 2.57 -3.46
N ARG A 102 11.23 3.48 -3.25
CA ARG A 102 10.27 3.38 -2.14
C ARG A 102 9.33 2.18 -2.27
N ILE A 103 8.86 1.88 -3.48
CA ILE A 103 8.02 0.70 -3.77
C ILE A 103 8.86 -0.59 -3.64
N GLN A 104 10.11 -0.56 -4.08
CA GLN A 104 10.98 -1.73 -4.12
C GLN A 104 11.52 -2.12 -2.75
N LYS A 105 11.74 -1.14 -1.87
CA LYS A 105 12.17 -1.40 -0.50
C LYS A 105 11.11 -2.28 0.16
N PRO A 106 11.46 -3.48 0.65
CA PRO A 106 10.59 -4.19 1.57
C PRO A 106 10.47 -3.28 2.78
N THR A 107 9.33 -2.59 2.88
CA THR A 107 9.20 -1.60 3.94
C THR A 107 9.36 -2.33 5.27
N PRO A 108 10.14 -1.81 6.24
CA PRO A 108 10.12 -2.32 7.61
C PRO A 108 8.67 -2.38 8.13
N ALA A 109 7.86 -1.47 7.61
CA ALA A 109 6.41 -1.45 7.61
C ALA A 109 5.77 -2.74 7.10
N GLY A 110 6.04 -3.30 5.92
CA GLY A 110 5.49 -4.61 5.49
C GLY A 110 5.87 -5.80 6.39
N CYS A 111 7.12 -5.83 6.89
CA CYS A 111 7.55 -6.81 7.90
C CYS A 111 6.89 -6.59 9.27
N SER A 112 6.68 -5.34 9.67
CA SER A 112 6.06 -4.93 10.94
C SER A 112 4.53 -5.09 10.92
N LEU A 113 3.89 -4.78 9.79
CA LEU A 113 2.50 -5.08 9.44
C LEU A 113 2.32 -6.57 9.67
N TRP A 114 3.15 -7.42 9.08
CA TRP A 114 3.05 -8.86 9.29
C TRP A 114 3.26 -9.32 10.75
N LYS A 115 4.23 -8.75 11.49
CA LYS A 115 4.37 -9.01 12.95
C LYS A 115 3.12 -8.58 13.72
N THR A 116 2.46 -7.51 13.27
CA THR A 116 1.17 -7.05 13.79
C THR A 116 0.05 -8.04 13.41
N TYR A 117 -0.03 -8.50 12.16
CA TYR A 117 -1.01 -9.53 11.76
C TYR A 117 -0.86 -10.86 12.52
N ARG A 118 0.37 -11.23 12.93
CA ARG A 118 0.62 -12.44 13.74
C ARG A 118 0.14 -12.32 15.19
N THR A 119 0.05 -11.11 15.72
CA THR A 119 -0.33 -10.82 17.12
C THR A 119 -1.77 -10.35 17.26
N TRP A 120 -2.54 -10.31 16.17
CA TRP A 120 -3.90 -9.81 16.16
C TRP A 120 -4.86 -10.81 15.48
N ASN A 121 -5.97 -11.12 16.15
CA ASN A 121 -7.06 -11.93 15.63
C ASN A 121 -8.06 -11.01 14.91
N TRP A 122 -8.22 -11.21 13.60
CA TRP A 122 -9.00 -10.35 12.71
C TRP A 122 -10.35 -10.98 12.33
N ASN A 123 -11.11 -11.49 13.30
CA ASN A 123 -12.39 -12.12 12.98
C ASN A 123 -13.53 -11.10 12.94
N THR A 124 -13.94 -10.77 11.71
CA THR A 124 -15.19 -10.12 11.22
C THR A 124 -15.78 -8.88 11.91
N ARG A 125 -15.43 -8.51 13.14
CA ARG A 125 -15.76 -7.23 13.79
C ARG A 125 -14.68 -6.86 14.80
N GLY A 126 -13.63 -6.19 14.33
CA GLY A 126 -12.55 -5.67 15.16
C GLY A 126 -11.36 -6.63 15.32
N ALA A 127 -10.17 -6.04 15.43
CA ALA A 127 -8.95 -6.76 15.74
C ALA A 127 -8.83 -6.92 17.26
N THR A 128 -8.49 -8.12 17.75
CA THR A 128 -8.15 -8.33 19.17
C THR A 128 -6.73 -8.85 19.30
N ARG A 129 -5.94 -8.30 20.24
CA ARG A 129 -4.55 -8.73 20.47
C ARG A 129 -4.54 -10.16 21.03
N LEU A 130 -3.81 -11.06 20.39
CA LEU A 130 -3.60 -12.44 20.84
C LEU A 130 -2.63 -12.45 22.02
N GLY A 131 -3.16 -12.26 23.24
CA GLY A 131 -2.50 -12.59 24.51
C GLY A 131 -1.29 -11.73 24.91
N ALA A 132 -1.26 -11.29 26.16
CA ALA A 132 -0.08 -10.69 26.77
C ALA A 132 1.07 -11.72 26.84
N PRO A 133 2.35 -11.30 26.77
CA PRO A 133 3.44 -12.21 27.11
C PRO A 133 3.25 -12.67 28.56
N CYS A 134 3.26 -13.99 28.76
CA CYS A 134 3.49 -14.58 30.07
C CYS A 134 4.77 -13.98 30.65
N ARG A 135 4.73 -13.70 31.96
CA ARG A 135 5.83 -13.16 32.78
C ARG A 135 7.16 -13.86 32.52
#